data_AF-A0A0B1TNL9-F1
#
_entry.id   AF-A0A0B1TNL9-F1
#
_cell.length_a   1.000
_cell.length_b   1.000
_cell.length_c   1.000
_cell.angle_alpha   90.00
_cell.angle_beta   90.00
_cell.angle_gamma   90.00
#
_symmetry.space_group_name_H-M   'P 1'
#
loop_
_entity.id
_entity.type
_entity.pdbx_description
1 polymer ?
#
loop_
_entity_poly.entity_id
_entity_poly.type
_entity_poly.pdbx_seq_one_letter_code
_entity_poly.pdbx_strand_id
1 'polypeptide(L)'
;MAMAMRNKQLREMGMQMGKSGEVKVAHRRIANEPMLEDAVDPLASCCICREPLFQGTRVAAAYAFASPIPGDSRVPQLATVSQMVMVHIDCHQNAIRRSGGGRNVDEWSKASLHNAGAKCNVLTPIASGSASEADWTAAVNRYQTDLEVAAAVPPLCRAIVFVDICELIDKFVFYRSFSEASQGGGRESNAQYLAVLHLLALSLPADDLPTVNARHRVVSFLMTELTVESWREQRVDVLRAALSDCATEGRDSSWASLRPICLTWAFVDLYFNDVIPIDSDDRVEWLQSHLLDTLRKTSAFVKKFDEEIATLSNVEAFSEKMDLPLDQISPLFGGSGDADV
;
A
#
# COMPACT_ATOMS: atom_id res chain seq x y z
N MET A 1 9.56 31.28 18.59
CA MET A 1 8.50 30.30 18.90
C MET A 1 7.82 29.72 17.66
N ALA A 2 7.44 30.53 16.66
CA ALA A 2 6.78 30.04 15.43
C ALA A 2 7.55 28.94 14.66
N MET A 3 8.87 29.06 14.51
CA MET A 3 9.69 28.05 13.83
C MET A 3 9.78 26.71 14.58
N ALA A 4 9.71 26.73 15.92
CA ALA A 4 9.71 25.50 16.72
C ALA A 4 8.38 24.76 16.60
N MET A 5 7.26 25.50 16.55
CA MET A 5 5.93 24.91 16.29
C MET A 5 5.82 24.37 14.87
N ARG A 6 6.34 25.10 13.87
CA ARG A 6 6.41 24.65 12.48
C ARG A 6 7.26 23.39 12.33
N ASN A 7 8.44 23.33 12.96
CA ASN A 7 9.27 22.13 12.95
C ASN A 7 8.60 20.95 13.65
N LYS A 8 7.84 21.19 14.72
CA LYS A 8 7.06 20.15 15.41
C LYS A 8 5.95 19.59 14.51
N GLN A 9 5.18 20.47 13.85
CA GLN A 9 4.14 20.08 12.90
C GLN A 9 4.70 19.34 11.68
N LEU A 10 5.82 19.81 11.12
CA LEU A 10 6.50 19.12 10.02
C LEU A 10 6.91 17.70 10.45
N ARG A 11 7.44 17.54 11.67
CA ARG A 11 7.82 16.24 12.22
C ARG A 11 6.63 15.30 12.42
N GLU A 12 5.51 15.83 12.91
CA GLU A 12 4.24 15.10 13.06
C GLU A 12 3.68 14.65 11.70
N MET A 13 4.01 15.35 10.62
CA MET A 13 3.67 14.97 9.23
C MET A 13 4.75 14.10 8.55
N GLY A 14 5.76 13.62 9.28
CA GLY A 14 6.84 12.81 8.72
C GLY A 14 7.78 13.60 7.79
N MET A 15 7.88 14.92 7.97
CA MET A 15 8.70 15.84 7.16
C MET A 15 9.77 16.52 8.01
N GLN A 16 10.89 16.89 7.38
CA GLN A 16 12.00 17.63 7.95
C GLN A 16 12.38 18.82 7.07
N MET A 17 12.65 19.95 7.69
CA MET A 17 13.13 21.15 7.00
C MET A 17 14.64 21.01 6.70
N GLY A 18 15.01 21.12 5.42
CA GLY A 18 16.40 21.12 4.95
C GLY A 18 17.12 22.43 5.23
N LYS A 19 18.46 22.43 5.09
CA LYS A 19 19.33 23.59 5.38
C LYS A 19 19.02 24.84 4.54
N SER A 20 18.33 24.69 3.41
CA SER A 20 17.90 25.74 2.49
C SER A 20 16.43 26.18 2.67
N GLY A 21 15.70 25.63 3.65
CA GLY A 21 14.27 25.93 3.86
C GLY A 21 13.30 25.06 3.06
N GLU A 22 13.79 24.14 2.22
CA GLU A 22 12.97 23.12 1.58
C GLU A 22 12.42 22.12 2.61
N VAL A 23 11.17 21.71 2.46
CA VAL A 23 10.57 20.64 3.27
C VAL A 23 10.83 19.31 2.56
N LYS A 24 11.59 18.41 3.19
CA LYS A 24 11.88 17.07 2.69
C LYS A 24 11.12 16.05 3.54
N VAL A 25 10.64 14.96 2.96
CA VAL A 25 10.10 13.84 3.74
C VAL A 25 11.24 13.30 4.60
N ALA A 26 11.03 13.21 5.92
CA ALA A 26 12.00 12.65 6.82
C ALA A 26 12.13 11.16 6.49
N HIS A 27 13.33 10.71 6.14
CA HIS A 27 13.65 9.29 6.15
C HIS A 27 13.12 8.66 7.45
N ARG A 28 12.60 7.43 7.34
CA ARG A 28 12.07 6.57 8.42
C ARG A 28 13.09 6.44 9.57
N ARG A 29 13.19 7.46 10.42
CA ARG A 29 14.15 7.53 11.54
C ARG A 29 13.46 7.08 12.81
N ILE A 30 14.03 6.08 13.45
CA ILE A 30 13.55 5.54 14.72
C ILE A 30 13.98 6.49 15.85
N ALA A 31 13.13 6.69 16.85
CA ALA A 31 13.51 7.49 18.02
C ALA A 31 14.73 6.85 18.72
N ASN A 32 15.75 7.66 19.04
CA ASN A 32 17.01 7.29 19.72
C ASN A 32 18.09 6.57 18.88
N GLU A 33 18.09 6.71 17.56
CA GLU A 33 19.13 6.14 16.70
C GLU A 33 20.44 6.98 16.75
N PRO A 34 21.59 6.41 17.19
CA PRO A 34 22.88 7.07 17.01
C PRO A 34 23.21 7.14 15.51
N MET A 35 23.80 8.25 15.06
CA MET A 35 24.27 8.41 13.68
C MET A 35 25.47 7.50 13.43
N LEU A 36 25.23 6.23 13.09
CA LEU A 36 26.27 5.32 12.61
C LEU A 36 26.55 5.58 11.13
N GLU A 37 27.83 5.50 10.74
CA GLU A 37 28.31 5.72 9.37
C GLU A 37 27.82 4.62 8.38
N ASP A 38 27.44 3.44 8.88
CA ASP A 38 26.79 2.37 8.11
C ASP A 38 25.27 2.40 8.33
N ALA A 39 24.56 3.22 7.55
CA ALA A 39 23.10 3.26 7.57
C ALA A 39 22.55 1.92 7.05
N VAL A 40 22.16 1.03 7.98
CA VAL A 40 21.47 -0.22 7.68
C VAL A 40 20.19 0.08 6.90
N ASP A 41 19.99 -0.57 5.74
CA ASP A 41 18.83 -0.34 4.87
C ASP A 41 17.51 -0.66 5.63
N PRO A 42 16.67 0.35 5.91
CA PRO A 42 15.44 0.17 6.69
C PRO A 42 14.37 -0.65 5.97
N LEU A 43 14.54 -0.94 4.68
CA LEU A 43 13.68 -1.86 3.92
C LEU A 43 14.21 -3.31 3.91
N ALA A 44 15.45 -3.53 4.32
CA ALA A 44 16.05 -4.87 4.32
C ALA A 44 16.28 -5.43 5.73
N SER A 45 16.20 -4.59 6.77
CA SER A 45 16.62 -4.97 8.12
C SER A 45 15.57 -4.74 9.19
N CYS A 46 15.58 -5.64 10.17
CA CYS A 46 14.69 -5.59 11.33
C CYS A 46 14.98 -4.35 12.16
N CYS A 47 13.93 -3.58 12.50
CA CYS A 47 14.07 -2.34 13.26
C CYS A 47 14.58 -2.52 14.70
N ILE A 48 14.65 -3.77 15.19
CA ILE A 48 15.12 -4.11 16.54
C ILE A 48 16.53 -4.71 16.50
N CYS A 49 16.72 -5.88 15.88
CA CYS A 49 18.02 -6.56 15.87
C CYS A 49 18.95 -6.14 14.74
N ARG A 50 18.46 -5.37 13.75
CA ARG A 50 19.19 -4.91 12.55
C ARG A 50 19.68 -6.02 11.60
N GLU A 51 19.35 -7.28 11.88
CA GLU A 51 19.59 -8.40 10.98
C GLU A 51 18.64 -8.35 9.76
N PRO A 52 19.03 -8.99 8.63
CA PRO A 52 18.19 -9.07 7.44
C PRO A 52 16.80 -9.68 7.72
N LEU A 53 15.76 -9.10 7.10
CA LEU A 53 14.37 -9.55 7.26
C LEU A 53 14.01 -10.74 6.37
N PHE A 54 14.65 -10.84 5.20
CA PHE A 54 14.31 -11.79 4.15
C PHE A 54 15.38 -12.89 4.01
N GLN A 55 16.10 -13.19 5.08
CA GLN A 55 17.09 -14.26 5.14
C GLN A 55 16.85 -15.13 6.37
N GLY A 56 17.03 -16.44 6.22
CA GLY A 56 16.75 -17.41 7.28
C GLY A 56 15.26 -17.73 7.44
N THR A 57 14.89 -18.41 8.51
CA THR A 57 13.56 -19.02 8.71
C THR A 57 12.61 -18.18 9.57
N ARG A 58 13.02 -16.98 9.99
CA ARG A 58 12.25 -16.14 10.92
C ARG A 58 11.17 -15.37 10.15
N VAL A 59 9.95 -15.39 10.65
CA VAL A 59 8.86 -14.61 10.06
C VAL A 59 9.05 -13.11 10.34
N ALA A 60 9.07 -12.32 9.28
CA ALA A 60 9.04 -10.86 9.33
C ALA A 60 7.60 -10.33 9.27
N ALA A 61 7.37 -9.14 9.80
CA ALA A 61 6.11 -8.43 9.73
C ALA A 61 6.34 -6.92 9.56
N ALA A 62 5.38 -6.24 8.93
CA ALA A 62 5.28 -4.79 8.93
C ALA A 62 4.39 -4.33 10.09
N TYR A 63 4.80 -3.30 10.81
CA TYR A 63 3.89 -2.58 11.70
C TYR A 63 2.84 -1.84 10.88
N ALA A 64 1.56 -2.07 11.16
CA ALA A 64 0.48 -1.33 10.51
C ALA A 64 -0.58 -0.90 11.52
N PHE A 65 -1.43 0.02 11.08
CA PHE A 65 -2.58 0.51 11.83
C PHE A 65 -3.84 0.13 11.07
N ALA A 66 -4.61 -0.80 11.62
CA ALA A 66 -5.93 -1.19 11.17
C ALA A 66 -7.00 -0.24 11.73
N SER A 67 -7.89 0.21 10.87
CA SER A 67 -9.04 1.04 11.22
C SER A 67 -10.29 0.60 10.47
N PRO A 68 -11.49 0.67 11.09
CA PRO A 68 -12.73 0.39 10.40
C PRO A 68 -12.91 1.28 9.17
N ILE A 69 -13.33 0.68 8.06
CA ILE A 69 -13.76 1.41 6.87
C ILE A 69 -15.16 1.98 7.18
N PRO A 70 -15.37 3.30 7.09
CA PRO A 70 -16.69 3.88 7.24
C PRO A 70 -17.63 3.37 6.14
N GLY A 71 -18.78 2.80 6.52
CA GLY A 71 -19.79 2.34 5.57
C GLY A 71 -20.98 1.67 6.24
N ASP A 72 -22.02 1.40 5.45
CA ASP A 72 -23.28 0.79 5.91
C ASP A 72 -23.24 -0.74 5.95
N SER A 73 -22.08 -1.36 5.72
CA SER A 73 -21.93 -2.81 5.77
C SER A 73 -22.26 -3.34 7.17
N ARG A 74 -23.10 -4.38 7.23
CA ARG A 74 -23.41 -5.07 8.50
C ARG A 74 -22.21 -5.78 9.10
N VAL A 75 -21.25 -6.14 8.25
CA VAL A 75 -19.99 -6.76 8.64
C VAL A 75 -18.90 -5.69 8.55
N PRO A 76 -18.26 -5.31 9.66
CA PRO A 76 -17.15 -4.37 9.65
C PRO A 76 -16.06 -4.83 8.68
N GLN A 77 -15.54 -3.89 7.90
CA GLN A 77 -14.34 -4.08 7.09
C GLN A 77 -13.24 -3.20 7.66
N LEU A 78 -11.99 -3.61 7.51
CA LEU A 78 -10.82 -2.87 7.97
C LEU A 78 -9.99 -2.42 6.76
N ALA A 79 -9.40 -1.24 6.89
CA ALA A 79 -8.29 -0.79 6.06
C ALA A 79 -7.07 -0.61 6.95
N THR A 80 -5.91 -0.97 6.41
CA THR A 80 -4.63 -0.87 7.09
C THR A 80 -3.72 0.15 6.41
N VAL A 81 -2.96 0.87 7.21
CA VAL A 81 -1.93 1.82 6.75
C VAL A 81 -0.63 1.59 7.49
N SER A 82 0.50 1.88 6.85
CA SER A 82 1.81 1.60 7.44
C SER A 82 2.85 2.71 7.19
N GLN A 83 3.70 2.92 8.21
CA GLN A 83 4.98 3.66 8.10
C GLN A 83 6.08 2.80 7.43
N MET A 84 5.77 1.53 7.16
CA MET A 84 6.62 0.46 6.64
C MET A 84 7.88 0.18 7.44
N VAL A 85 7.82 0.33 8.76
CA VAL A 85 8.84 -0.25 9.63
C VAL A 85 8.58 -1.75 9.77
N MET A 86 9.60 -2.56 9.50
CA MET A 86 9.52 -4.01 9.55
C MET A 86 10.34 -4.60 10.70
N VAL A 87 9.89 -5.74 11.21
CA VAL A 87 10.44 -6.39 12.39
C VAL A 87 10.32 -7.91 12.24
N HIS A 88 11.23 -8.68 12.82
CA HIS A 88 10.96 -10.11 13.05
C HIS A 88 9.92 -10.24 14.16
N ILE A 89 8.94 -11.13 13.99
CA ILE A 89 7.83 -11.28 14.96
C ILE A 89 8.35 -11.64 16.35
N ASP A 90 9.36 -12.51 16.45
CA ASP A 90 10.00 -12.88 17.70
C ASP A 90 10.80 -11.73 18.35
N CYS A 91 11.46 -10.87 17.54
CA CYS A 91 12.10 -9.64 18.02
C CYS A 91 11.08 -8.71 18.68
N HIS A 92 9.92 -8.51 18.03
CA HIS A 92 8.82 -7.75 18.60
C HIS A 92 8.36 -8.35 19.93
N GLN A 93 8.01 -9.64 19.95
CA GLN A 93 7.54 -10.33 21.16
C GLN A 93 8.56 -10.25 22.31
N ASN A 94 9.85 -10.41 22.01
CA ASN A 94 10.92 -10.29 22.99
C ASN A 94 11.04 -8.87 23.55
N ALA A 95 10.90 -7.84 22.71
CA ALA A 95 10.92 -6.44 23.15
C ALA A 95 9.73 -6.10 24.07
N ILE A 96 8.54 -6.59 23.74
CA ILE A 96 7.35 -6.41 24.58
C ILE A 96 7.51 -7.09 25.94
N ARG A 97 8.01 -8.34 25.97
CA ARG A 97 8.29 -9.10 27.21
C ARG A 97 9.36 -8.45 28.09
N ARG A 98 10.48 -8.00 27.49
CA ARG A 98 11.62 -7.40 28.23
C ARG A 98 11.31 -6.02 28.80
N SER A 99 10.38 -5.30 28.18
CA SER A 99 9.92 -3.98 28.65
C SER A 99 9.02 -4.07 29.90
N GLY A 100 9.15 -5.14 30.70
CA GLY A 100 8.38 -5.47 31.90
C GLY A 100 8.80 -4.69 33.16
N GLY A 101 8.91 -3.37 33.07
CA GLY A 101 9.19 -2.49 34.20
C GLY A 101 8.10 -1.44 34.40
N GLY A 102 7.20 -1.68 35.36
CA GLY A 102 6.31 -0.67 35.96
C GLY A 102 5.19 -0.10 35.07
N ARG A 103 3.97 -0.63 35.25
CA ARG A 103 2.65 -0.23 34.70
C ARG A 103 2.25 -0.90 33.39
N ASN A 104 0.95 -1.20 33.30
CA ASN A 104 0.20 -1.76 32.15
C ASN A 104 0.30 -0.88 30.90
N VAL A 105 1.49 -0.72 30.33
CA VAL A 105 1.66 -0.06 29.04
C VAL A 105 1.29 -1.08 27.97
N ASP A 106 0.21 -0.77 27.26
CA ASP A 106 -0.29 -1.49 26.10
C ASP A 106 0.83 -1.80 25.08
N GLU A 107 0.78 -2.99 24.49
CA GLU A 107 1.77 -3.54 23.55
C GLU A 107 2.10 -2.55 22.43
N TRP A 108 1.04 -1.95 21.88
CA TRP A 108 1.10 -1.06 20.74
C TRP A 108 1.69 0.31 21.07
N SER A 109 1.45 0.79 22.29
CA SER A 109 2.11 1.97 22.82
C SER A 109 3.64 1.79 22.86
N LYS A 110 4.15 0.61 23.22
CA LYS A 110 5.59 0.30 23.16
C LYS A 110 6.08 0.11 21.72
N ALA A 111 5.29 -0.58 20.90
CA ALA A 111 5.60 -0.84 19.50
C ALA A 111 5.79 0.46 18.69
N SER A 112 5.03 1.51 19.01
CA SER A 112 5.15 2.83 18.37
C SER A 112 6.57 3.41 18.43
N LEU A 113 7.34 3.14 19.50
CA LEU A 113 8.72 3.60 19.64
C LEU A 113 9.63 2.97 18.58
N HIS A 114 9.39 1.71 18.25
CA HIS A 114 10.10 1.00 17.19
C HIS A 114 9.56 1.40 15.80
N ASN A 115 8.28 1.73 15.69
CA ASN A 115 7.60 2.14 14.46
C ASN A 115 7.81 3.64 14.12
N ALA A 116 8.98 4.21 14.43
CA ALA A 116 9.31 5.61 14.18
C ALA A 116 8.30 6.64 14.75
N GLY A 117 7.62 6.29 15.86
CA GLY A 117 6.62 7.12 16.51
C GLY A 117 5.20 7.00 15.93
N ALA A 118 5.02 6.28 14.81
CA ALA A 118 3.71 6.04 14.24
C ALA A 118 2.94 5.00 15.09
N LYS A 119 1.64 5.24 15.28
CA LYS A 119 0.74 4.25 15.88
C LYS A 119 0.66 3.01 14.99
N CYS A 120 0.59 1.86 15.64
CA CYS A 120 0.30 0.57 15.04
C CYS A 120 -0.61 -0.20 15.99
N ASN A 121 -1.39 -1.13 15.48
CA ASN A 121 -2.22 -2.04 16.29
C ASN A 121 -2.31 -3.45 15.68
N VAL A 122 -1.52 -3.71 14.62
CA VAL A 122 -1.41 -5.01 13.97
C VAL A 122 0.03 -5.25 13.50
N LEU A 123 0.42 -6.52 13.41
CA LEU A 123 1.61 -6.99 12.70
C LEU A 123 1.20 -7.72 11.42
N THR A 124 1.34 -7.07 10.26
CA THR A 124 1.04 -7.71 8.98
C THR A 124 2.19 -8.62 8.58
N PRO A 125 2.01 -9.94 8.50
CA PRO A 125 3.09 -10.89 8.27
C PRO A 125 3.52 -10.85 6.81
N ILE A 126 4.81 -11.05 6.57
CA ILE A 126 5.41 -11.01 5.23
C ILE A 126 5.66 -12.45 4.76
N ALA A 127 4.95 -12.88 3.72
CA ALA A 127 5.02 -14.24 3.18
C ALA A 127 6.28 -14.47 2.33
N SER A 128 7.46 -14.32 2.93
CA SER A 128 8.77 -14.44 2.27
C SER A 128 9.15 -15.85 1.81
N GLY A 129 8.38 -16.87 2.19
CA GLY A 129 8.57 -18.26 1.74
C GLY A 129 9.63 -19.07 2.48
N SER A 130 10.41 -18.46 3.39
CA SER A 130 11.54 -19.12 4.05
C SER A 130 11.23 -19.71 5.43
N ALA A 131 10.09 -19.34 6.03
CA ALA A 131 9.67 -19.81 7.35
C ALA A 131 9.03 -21.20 7.30
N SER A 132 9.01 -21.90 8.44
CA SER A 132 8.26 -23.15 8.55
C SER A 132 6.75 -22.89 8.44
N GLU A 133 5.98 -23.89 7.98
CA GLU A 133 4.51 -23.80 7.90
C GLU A 133 3.88 -23.48 9.27
N ALA A 134 4.45 -24.04 10.35
CA ALA A 134 3.99 -23.80 11.71
C ALA A 134 4.23 -22.34 12.15
N ASP A 135 5.42 -21.79 11.87
CA ASP A 135 5.74 -20.40 12.21
C ASP A 135 4.91 -19.42 11.38
N TRP A 136 4.71 -19.72 10.09
CA TRP A 136 3.85 -18.94 9.21
C TRP A 136 2.39 -18.94 9.70
N THR A 137 1.85 -20.12 10.01
CA THR A 137 0.48 -20.26 10.55
C THR A 137 0.31 -19.48 11.86
N ALA A 138 1.29 -19.54 12.76
CA ALA A 138 1.28 -18.76 13.99
C ALA A 138 1.27 -17.24 13.73
N ALA A 139 2.03 -16.77 12.73
CA ALA A 139 2.07 -15.37 12.34
C ALA A 139 0.74 -14.88 11.73
N VAL A 140 0.11 -15.69 10.87
CA VAL A 140 -1.20 -15.39 10.28
C VAL A 140 -2.30 -15.35 11.36
N ASN A 141 -2.32 -16.33 12.27
CA ASN A 141 -3.25 -16.34 13.39
C ASN A 141 -3.07 -15.13 14.32
N ARG A 142 -1.83 -14.70 14.52
CA ARG A 142 -1.53 -13.48 15.26
C ARG A 142 -2.12 -12.25 14.58
N TYR A 143 -1.92 -12.12 13.26
CA TYR A 143 -2.48 -11.01 12.49
C TYR A 143 -4.01 -10.97 12.55
N GLN A 144 -4.66 -12.12 12.39
CA GLN A 144 -6.12 -12.23 12.54
C GLN A 144 -6.58 -11.78 13.93
N THR A 145 -5.90 -12.22 14.99
CA THR A 145 -6.23 -11.79 16.36
C THR A 145 -6.11 -10.27 16.52
N ASP A 146 -5.06 -9.67 15.97
CA ASP A 146 -4.87 -8.22 16.03
C ASP A 146 -5.99 -7.47 15.26
N LEU A 147 -6.43 -7.99 14.12
CA LEU A 147 -7.55 -7.43 13.34
C LEU A 147 -8.88 -7.54 14.10
N GLU A 148 -9.17 -8.68 14.74
CA GLU A 148 -10.38 -8.90 15.54
C GLU A 148 -10.47 -7.96 16.75
N VAL A 149 -9.33 -7.57 17.33
CA VAL A 149 -9.26 -6.55 18.37
C VAL A 149 -9.55 -5.15 17.83
N ALA A 150 -9.15 -4.85 16.59
CA ALA A 150 -9.42 -3.56 15.95
C ALA A 150 -10.89 -3.40 15.54
N ALA A 151 -11.52 -4.48 15.03
CA ALA A 151 -12.95 -4.55 14.76
C ALA A 151 -13.41 -6.01 14.68
N ALA A 152 -14.71 -6.27 14.90
CA ALA A 152 -15.30 -7.59 14.74
C ALA A 152 -15.40 -8.01 13.26
N VAL A 153 -14.26 -8.35 12.65
CA VAL A 153 -14.14 -8.79 11.26
C VAL A 153 -14.28 -10.31 11.12
N PRO A 154 -14.64 -10.82 9.93
CA PRO A 154 -14.60 -12.26 9.64
C PRO A 154 -13.17 -12.83 9.69
N PRO A 155 -13.01 -14.16 9.70
CA PRO A 155 -11.70 -14.81 9.61
C PRO A 155 -10.91 -14.33 8.40
N LEU A 156 -9.59 -14.19 8.56
CA LEU A 156 -8.73 -13.69 7.50
C LEU A 156 -8.83 -14.58 6.25
N CYS A 157 -9.13 -13.96 5.12
CA CYS A 157 -9.12 -14.60 3.81
C CYS A 157 -8.61 -13.63 2.74
N ARG A 158 -8.38 -14.13 1.53
CA ARG A 158 -7.84 -13.34 0.42
C ARG A 158 -8.79 -12.18 0.05
N ALA A 159 -10.10 -12.37 0.12
CA ALA A 159 -11.09 -11.31 -0.09
C ALA A 159 -10.96 -10.14 0.91
N ILE A 160 -10.63 -10.39 2.17
CA ILE A 160 -10.42 -9.33 3.18
C ILE A 160 -9.18 -8.50 2.83
N VAL A 161 -8.07 -9.16 2.49
CA VAL A 161 -6.83 -8.48 2.10
C VAL A 161 -7.02 -7.72 0.77
N PHE A 162 -7.82 -8.26 -0.14
CA PHE A 162 -8.17 -7.58 -1.39
C PHE A 162 -8.95 -6.28 -1.16
N VAL A 163 -9.93 -6.26 -0.27
CA VAL A 163 -10.65 -5.03 0.11
C VAL A 163 -9.68 -4.00 0.69
N ASP A 164 -8.75 -4.44 1.54
CA ASP A 164 -7.73 -3.57 2.12
C ASP A 164 -6.82 -2.94 1.02
N ILE A 165 -6.38 -3.75 0.05
CA ILE A 165 -5.65 -3.28 -1.13
C ILE A 165 -6.46 -2.24 -1.92
N CYS A 166 -7.76 -2.47 -2.12
CA CYS A 166 -8.63 -1.53 -2.82
C CYS A 166 -8.70 -0.18 -2.09
N GLU A 167 -8.86 -0.19 -0.76
CA GLU A 167 -8.89 1.03 0.05
C GLU A 167 -7.56 1.78 0.08
N LEU A 168 -6.44 1.04 0.12
CA LEU A 168 -5.11 1.64 0.05
C LEU A 168 -4.91 2.36 -1.30
N ILE A 169 -5.28 1.71 -2.41
CA ILE A 169 -5.20 2.31 -3.75
C ILE A 169 -6.21 3.46 -3.90
N ASP A 170 -7.42 3.36 -3.34
CA ASP A 170 -8.41 4.45 -3.35
C ASP A 170 -7.88 5.70 -2.62
N LYS A 171 -7.31 5.53 -1.42
CA LYS A 171 -6.64 6.61 -0.68
C LYS A 171 -5.50 7.22 -1.49
N PHE A 172 -4.73 6.38 -2.18
CA PHE A 172 -3.63 6.83 -3.03
C PHE A 172 -4.13 7.68 -4.21
N VAL A 173 -5.13 7.20 -4.95
CA VAL A 173 -5.68 7.88 -6.13
C VAL A 173 -6.36 9.21 -5.76
N PHE A 174 -7.06 9.25 -4.63
CA PHE A 174 -7.76 10.46 -4.16
C PHE A 174 -6.91 11.40 -3.31
N TYR A 175 -5.61 11.15 -3.15
CA TYR A 175 -4.74 11.97 -2.28
C TYR A 175 -5.28 12.11 -0.85
N ARG A 176 -5.96 11.07 -0.35
CA ARG A 176 -6.40 11.04 1.05
C ARG A 176 -5.21 10.78 1.96
N SER A 177 -5.32 11.26 3.20
CA SER A 177 -4.25 11.08 4.18
C SER A 177 -4.10 9.60 4.57
N PHE A 178 -2.84 9.14 4.57
CA PHE A 178 -2.45 7.85 5.15
C PHE A 178 -2.07 7.96 6.63
N SER A 179 -1.81 9.16 7.13
CA SER A 179 -1.31 9.39 8.49
C SER A 179 -2.36 9.90 9.46
N GLU A 180 -3.58 10.18 9.00
CA GLU A 180 -4.64 10.76 9.83
C GLU A 180 -4.93 9.92 11.09
N ALA A 181 -5.04 8.60 10.93
CA ALA A 181 -5.29 7.69 12.04
C ALA A 181 -4.00 7.18 12.71
N SER A 182 -2.99 6.83 11.91
CA SER A 182 -1.73 6.21 12.34
C SER A 182 -0.70 7.20 12.87
N GLN A 183 -0.86 8.51 12.66
CA GLN A 183 0.13 9.54 13.02
C GLN A 183 1.52 9.29 12.40
N GLY A 184 1.54 8.67 11.22
CA GLY A 184 2.73 8.36 10.43
C GLY A 184 2.35 7.57 9.19
N GLY A 185 3.27 7.45 8.26
CA GLY A 185 3.04 6.84 6.96
C GLY A 185 2.68 7.89 5.92
N GLY A 186 3.27 7.76 4.74
CA GLY A 186 2.98 8.59 3.57
C GLY A 186 2.61 7.72 2.37
N ARG A 187 2.47 8.36 1.22
CA ARG A 187 2.16 7.67 -0.04
C ARG A 187 3.21 6.61 -0.39
N GLU A 188 4.49 6.96 -0.25
CA GLU A 188 5.62 6.04 -0.50
C GLU A 188 5.60 4.83 0.44
N SER A 189 5.45 5.03 1.76
CA SER A 189 5.42 3.90 2.69
C SER A 189 4.20 3.02 2.47
N ASN A 190 3.04 3.57 2.07
CA ASN A 190 1.87 2.74 1.80
C ASN A 190 1.95 2.06 0.42
N ALA A 191 2.63 2.63 -0.57
CA ALA A 191 2.97 1.92 -1.80
C ALA A 191 3.93 0.74 -1.55
N GLN A 192 4.86 0.89 -0.61
CA GLN A 192 5.70 -0.22 -0.11
C GLN A 192 4.84 -1.27 0.61
N TYR A 193 3.90 -0.82 1.43
CA TYR A 193 3.00 -1.71 2.16
C TYR A 193 2.07 -2.50 1.26
N LEU A 194 1.65 -1.91 0.12
CA LEU A 194 0.90 -2.62 -0.91
C LEU A 194 1.64 -3.88 -1.38
N ALA A 195 2.97 -3.85 -1.51
CA ALA A 195 3.73 -5.05 -1.88
C ALA A 195 3.61 -6.16 -0.82
N VAL A 196 3.55 -5.79 0.46
CA VAL A 196 3.32 -6.74 1.57
C VAL A 196 1.90 -7.31 1.52
N LEU A 197 0.88 -6.46 1.35
CA LEU A 197 -0.51 -6.90 1.24
C LEU A 197 -0.73 -7.78 0.00
N HIS A 198 -0.13 -7.43 -1.14
CA HIS A 198 -0.21 -8.19 -2.37
C HIS A 198 0.37 -9.61 -2.19
N LEU A 199 1.58 -9.71 -1.62
CA LEU A 199 2.21 -11.00 -1.35
C LEU A 199 1.42 -11.81 -0.30
N LEU A 200 0.89 -11.15 0.74
CA LEU A 200 0.02 -11.80 1.73
C LEU A 200 -1.25 -12.36 1.07
N ALA A 201 -1.94 -11.58 0.24
CA ALA A 201 -3.17 -12.00 -0.42
C ALA A 201 -2.96 -13.26 -1.28
N LEU A 202 -1.86 -13.32 -2.03
CA LEU A 202 -1.53 -14.46 -2.88
C LEU A 202 -1.06 -15.69 -2.08
N SER A 203 -0.49 -15.49 -0.88
CA SER A 203 -0.12 -16.59 0.01
C SER A 203 -1.32 -17.26 0.70
N LEU A 204 -2.48 -16.60 0.72
CA LEU A 204 -3.73 -17.14 1.25
C LEU A 204 -4.46 -17.97 0.18
N PRO A 205 -5.32 -18.94 0.56
CA PRO A 205 -6.12 -19.70 -0.40
C PRO A 205 -6.95 -18.79 -1.32
N ALA A 206 -7.13 -19.23 -2.57
CA ALA A 206 -7.98 -18.52 -3.53
C ALA A 206 -9.45 -18.49 -3.07
N ASP A 207 -10.08 -17.32 -3.22
CA ASP A 207 -11.50 -17.09 -2.94
C ASP A 207 -12.08 -16.07 -3.94
N ASP A 208 -13.40 -15.90 -3.90
CA ASP A 208 -14.10 -14.92 -4.73
C ASP A 208 -13.81 -13.50 -4.23
N LEU A 209 -13.34 -12.64 -5.14
CA LEU A 209 -13.00 -11.26 -4.82
C LEU A 209 -14.24 -10.35 -4.85
N PRO A 210 -14.50 -9.56 -3.80
CA PRO A 210 -15.63 -8.63 -3.75
C PRO A 210 -15.41 -7.39 -4.63
N THR A 211 -15.67 -7.55 -5.92
CA THR A 211 -15.50 -6.50 -6.94
C THR A 211 -16.74 -5.59 -7.08
N VAL A 212 -17.05 -4.85 -6.01
CA VAL A 212 -18.31 -4.08 -5.88
C VAL A 212 -18.47 -2.89 -6.83
N ASN A 213 -17.40 -2.44 -7.48
CA ASN A 213 -17.41 -1.32 -8.43
C ASN A 213 -16.30 -1.48 -9.49
N ALA A 214 -16.33 -0.65 -10.53
CA ALA A 214 -15.38 -0.68 -11.64
C ALA A 214 -13.90 -0.60 -11.21
N ARG A 215 -13.60 0.19 -10.17
CA ARG A 215 -12.23 0.34 -9.64
C ARG A 215 -11.76 -0.94 -8.96
N HIS A 216 -12.63 -1.62 -8.20
CA HIS A 216 -12.28 -2.90 -7.60
C HIS A 216 -12.05 -3.95 -8.68
N ARG A 217 -12.83 -3.94 -9.77
CA ARG A 217 -12.59 -4.84 -10.92
C ARG A 217 -11.20 -4.60 -11.52
N VAL A 218 -10.79 -3.35 -11.73
CA VAL A 218 -9.43 -3.03 -12.19
C VAL A 218 -8.36 -3.49 -11.19
N VAL A 219 -8.55 -3.25 -9.89
CA VAL A 219 -7.59 -3.67 -8.84
C VAL A 219 -7.49 -5.20 -8.75
N SER A 220 -8.55 -5.95 -9.06
CA SER A 220 -8.53 -7.42 -9.03
C SER A 220 -7.53 -8.04 -10.00
N PHE A 221 -7.09 -7.31 -11.04
CA PHE A 221 -5.99 -7.77 -11.91
C PHE A 221 -4.70 -7.99 -11.14
N LEU A 222 -4.45 -7.26 -10.05
CA LEU A 222 -3.29 -7.53 -9.18
C LEU A 222 -3.35 -8.93 -8.55
N MET A 223 -4.54 -9.52 -8.39
CA MET A 223 -4.73 -10.84 -7.77
C MET A 223 -4.72 -12.00 -8.79
N THR A 224 -4.56 -11.70 -10.09
CA THR A 224 -4.54 -12.71 -11.15
C THR A 224 -3.13 -13.29 -11.35
N GLU A 225 -3.03 -14.42 -12.06
CA GLU A 225 -1.77 -15.04 -12.47
C GLU A 225 -1.23 -14.48 -13.79
N LEU A 226 -1.67 -13.28 -14.19
CA LEU A 226 -1.25 -12.66 -15.44
C LEU A 226 0.22 -12.23 -15.37
N THR A 227 0.97 -12.60 -16.40
CA THR A 227 2.32 -12.06 -16.66
C THR A 227 2.23 -10.60 -17.11
N VAL A 228 3.36 -9.90 -17.08
CA VAL A 228 3.46 -8.52 -17.59
C VAL A 228 3.13 -8.43 -19.08
N GLU A 229 3.47 -9.46 -19.87
CA GLU A 229 3.12 -9.53 -21.29
C GLU A 229 1.61 -9.71 -21.47
N SER A 230 1.00 -10.63 -20.73
CA SER A 230 -0.45 -10.84 -20.77
C SER A 230 -1.22 -9.60 -20.30
N TRP A 231 -0.71 -8.87 -19.30
CA TRP A 231 -1.28 -7.57 -18.93
C TRP A 231 -1.20 -6.56 -20.09
N ARG A 232 -0.04 -6.43 -20.74
CA ARG A 232 0.15 -5.48 -21.86
C ARG A 232 -0.80 -5.73 -23.02
N GLU A 233 -1.11 -6.99 -23.32
CA GLU A 233 -2.02 -7.36 -24.41
C GLU A 233 -3.47 -6.92 -24.15
N GLN A 234 -3.92 -6.92 -22.89
CA GLN A 234 -5.31 -6.63 -22.53
C GLN A 234 -5.53 -5.26 -21.86
N ARG A 235 -4.48 -4.53 -21.48
CA ARG A 235 -4.58 -3.30 -20.67
C ARG A 235 -5.55 -2.27 -21.26
N VAL A 236 -5.60 -2.14 -22.60
CA VAL A 236 -6.52 -1.24 -23.30
C VAL A 236 -7.97 -1.69 -23.14
N ASP A 237 -8.26 -2.98 -23.33
CA ASP A 237 -9.60 -3.54 -23.18
C ASP A 237 -10.09 -3.45 -21.73
N VAL A 238 -9.19 -3.66 -20.76
CA VAL A 238 -9.49 -3.49 -19.33
C VAL A 238 -9.91 -2.05 -19.03
N LEU A 239 -9.21 -1.05 -19.57
CA LEU A 239 -9.58 0.36 -19.39
C LEU A 239 -10.96 0.65 -20.01
N ARG A 240 -11.20 0.16 -21.23
CA ARG A 240 -12.47 0.37 -21.95
C ARG A 240 -13.64 -0.26 -21.19
N ALA A 241 -13.47 -1.48 -20.69
CA ALA A 241 -14.47 -2.14 -19.85
C ALA A 241 -14.73 -1.34 -18.57
N ALA A 242 -13.68 -0.90 -17.89
CA ALA A 242 -13.80 -0.12 -16.66
C ALA A 242 -14.52 1.22 -16.84
N LEU A 243 -14.24 1.93 -17.95
CA LEU A 243 -14.94 3.17 -18.31
C LEU A 243 -16.41 2.92 -18.64
N SER A 244 -16.70 1.85 -19.39
CA SER A 244 -18.08 1.44 -19.71
C SER A 244 -18.87 1.09 -18.46
N ASP A 245 -18.24 0.38 -17.53
CA ASP A 245 -18.83 0.04 -16.24
C ASP A 245 -19.17 1.28 -15.41
N CYS A 246 -18.30 2.29 -15.37
CA CYS A 246 -18.61 3.55 -14.69
C CYS A 246 -19.88 4.21 -15.25
N ALA A 247 -20.12 4.13 -16.56
CA ALA A 247 -21.37 4.61 -17.15
C ALA A 247 -22.59 3.81 -16.65
N THR A 248 -22.47 2.49 -16.51
CA THR A 248 -23.54 1.65 -15.92
C THR A 248 -23.79 1.95 -14.44
N GLU A 249 -22.78 2.42 -13.73
CA GLU A 249 -22.85 2.89 -12.33
C GLU A 249 -23.44 4.32 -12.21
N GLY A 250 -23.92 4.91 -13.31
CA GLY A 250 -24.57 6.22 -13.33
C GLY A 250 -23.62 7.41 -13.30
N ARG A 251 -22.32 7.19 -13.56
CA ARG A 251 -21.34 8.28 -13.72
C ARG A 251 -21.55 8.97 -15.06
N ASP A 252 -21.44 10.30 -15.07
CA ASP A 252 -21.36 11.03 -16.34
C ASP A 252 -20.02 10.76 -17.04
N SER A 253 -19.99 11.00 -18.34
CA SER A 253 -18.84 10.72 -19.21
C SER A 253 -17.81 11.85 -19.27
N SER A 254 -17.86 12.81 -18.34
CA SER A 254 -16.85 13.87 -18.26
C SER A 254 -15.53 13.32 -17.72
N TRP A 255 -14.43 13.97 -18.11
CA TRP A 255 -13.12 13.69 -17.53
C TRP A 255 -13.12 13.78 -16.01
N ALA A 256 -13.79 14.78 -15.42
CA ALA A 256 -13.82 14.95 -13.96
C ALA A 256 -14.45 13.73 -13.24
N SER A 257 -15.51 13.16 -13.83
CA SER A 257 -16.22 11.99 -13.31
C SER A 257 -15.44 10.69 -13.51
N LEU A 258 -14.80 10.52 -14.68
CA LEU A 258 -14.08 9.29 -15.05
C LEU A 258 -12.59 9.29 -14.66
N ARG A 259 -12.00 10.44 -14.32
CA ARG A 259 -10.59 10.55 -13.92
C ARG A 259 -10.20 9.57 -12.79
N PRO A 260 -11.01 9.35 -11.73
CA PRO A 260 -10.65 8.37 -10.71
C PRO A 260 -10.46 6.95 -11.24
N ILE A 261 -11.28 6.48 -12.20
CA ILE A 261 -11.10 5.14 -12.78
C ILE A 261 -9.86 5.11 -13.69
N CYS A 262 -9.59 6.17 -14.47
CA CYS A 262 -8.36 6.29 -15.25
C CYS A 262 -7.11 6.23 -14.37
N LEU A 263 -7.11 6.95 -13.23
CA LEU A 263 -5.99 6.94 -12.28
C LEU A 263 -5.82 5.60 -11.57
N THR A 264 -6.91 4.90 -11.22
CA THR A 264 -6.84 3.54 -10.68
C THR A 264 -6.26 2.57 -11.71
N TRP A 265 -6.69 2.66 -12.98
CA TRP A 265 -6.12 1.85 -14.05
C TRP A 265 -4.64 2.16 -14.28
N ALA A 266 -4.26 3.44 -14.33
CA ALA A 266 -2.86 3.84 -14.50
C ALA A 266 -1.98 3.39 -13.34
N PHE A 267 -2.53 3.37 -12.12
CA PHE A 267 -1.84 2.83 -10.95
C PHE A 267 -1.53 1.35 -11.15
N VAL A 268 -2.54 0.54 -11.48
CA VAL A 268 -2.38 -0.91 -11.71
C VAL A 268 -1.41 -1.16 -12.86
N ASP A 269 -1.56 -0.41 -13.94
CA ASP A 269 -0.72 -0.53 -15.12
C ASP A 269 0.77 -0.25 -14.85
N LEU A 270 1.06 0.88 -14.20
CA LEU A 270 2.43 1.22 -13.82
C LEU A 270 2.97 0.24 -12.77
N TYR A 271 2.12 -0.29 -11.90
CA TYR A 271 2.55 -1.30 -10.93
C TYR A 271 2.99 -2.58 -11.63
N PHE A 272 2.23 -3.07 -12.62
CA PHE A 272 2.62 -4.21 -13.47
C PHE A 272 3.92 -3.95 -14.25
N ASN A 273 4.05 -2.80 -14.89
CA ASN A 273 5.17 -2.55 -15.79
C ASN A 273 6.47 -2.16 -15.06
N ASP A 274 6.37 -1.35 -14.01
CA ASP A 274 7.54 -0.73 -13.39
C ASP A 274 7.92 -1.37 -12.05
N VAL A 275 6.94 -1.93 -11.32
CA VAL A 275 7.14 -2.42 -9.95
C VAL A 275 7.25 -3.95 -9.91
N ILE A 276 6.31 -4.64 -10.55
CA ILE A 276 6.22 -6.10 -10.60
C ILE A 276 6.11 -6.62 -12.05
N PRO A 277 7.15 -6.46 -12.89
CA PRO A 277 7.16 -7.01 -14.25
C PRO A 277 7.35 -8.54 -14.22
N ILE A 278 6.33 -9.26 -13.75
CA ILE A 278 6.35 -10.71 -13.57
C ILE A 278 6.32 -11.38 -14.94
N ASP A 279 7.39 -12.08 -15.27
CA ASP A 279 7.61 -12.79 -16.53
C ASP A 279 7.52 -14.32 -16.39
N SER A 280 7.20 -14.81 -15.20
CA SER A 280 7.05 -16.23 -14.88
C SER A 280 5.62 -16.62 -14.54
N ASP A 281 5.30 -17.91 -14.72
CA ASP A 281 4.01 -18.48 -14.34
C ASP A 281 3.86 -18.62 -12.80
N ASP A 282 4.96 -18.75 -12.05
CA ASP A 282 4.93 -18.75 -10.58
C ASP A 282 5.04 -17.34 -10.00
N ARG A 283 3.88 -16.69 -9.87
CA ARG A 283 3.75 -15.32 -9.35
C ARG A 283 4.25 -15.18 -7.91
N VAL A 284 3.98 -16.17 -7.06
CA VAL A 284 4.32 -16.11 -5.64
C VAL A 284 5.82 -16.23 -5.45
N GLU A 285 6.45 -17.19 -6.12
CA GLU A 285 7.90 -17.36 -6.11
C GLU A 285 8.61 -16.10 -6.65
N TRP A 286 8.10 -15.51 -7.73
CA TRP A 286 8.65 -14.27 -8.28
C TRP A 286 8.58 -13.13 -7.26
N LEU A 287 7.40 -12.91 -6.64
CA LEU A 287 7.23 -11.84 -5.65
C LEU A 287 8.09 -12.04 -4.40
N GLN A 288 8.28 -13.29 -3.98
CA GLN A 288 9.16 -13.62 -2.84
C GLN A 288 10.62 -13.30 -3.15
N SER A 289 11.12 -13.76 -4.31
CA SER A 289 12.50 -13.55 -4.72
C SER A 289 12.82 -12.08 -5.04
N HIS A 290 11.82 -11.30 -5.45
CA HIS A 290 11.96 -9.88 -5.81
C HIS A 290 11.40 -8.91 -4.76
N LEU A 291 11.03 -9.37 -3.56
CA LEU A 291 10.33 -8.54 -2.57
C LEU A 291 11.07 -7.23 -2.24
N LEU A 292 12.38 -7.30 -1.94
CA LEU A 292 13.16 -6.10 -1.60
C LEU A 292 13.28 -5.13 -2.78
N ASP A 293 13.42 -5.65 -4.00
CA ASP A 293 13.46 -4.84 -5.22
C ASP A 293 12.10 -4.17 -5.49
N THR A 294 11.02 -4.92 -5.31
CA THR A 294 9.62 -4.44 -5.38
C THR A 294 9.43 -3.27 -4.40
N LEU A 295 9.84 -3.43 -3.14
CA LEU A 295 9.76 -2.36 -2.13
C LEU A 295 10.56 -1.11 -2.55
N ARG A 296 11.73 -1.27 -3.17
CA ARG A 296 12.56 -0.13 -3.61
C ARG A 296 11.95 0.60 -4.81
N LYS A 297 11.41 -0.13 -5.78
CA LYS A 297 10.78 0.41 -6.99
C LYS A 297 9.59 1.31 -6.70
N THR A 298 8.88 1.07 -5.59
CA THR A 298 7.72 1.89 -5.20
C THR A 298 8.05 3.38 -5.01
N SER A 299 9.27 3.74 -4.59
CA SER A 299 9.67 5.15 -4.43
C SER A 299 9.65 5.90 -5.77
N ALA A 300 10.27 5.30 -6.80
CA ALA A 300 10.27 5.84 -8.16
C ALA A 300 8.85 5.82 -8.76
N PHE A 301 8.09 4.76 -8.52
CA PHE A 301 6.69 4.65 -8.93
C PHE A 301 5.82 5.77 -8.36
N VAL A 302 5.88 6.04 -7.05
CA VAL A 302 5.08 7.11 -6.43
C VAL A 302 5.45 8.47 -7.00
N LYS A 303 6.74 8.74 -7.15
CA LYS A 303 7.22 9.99 -7.75
C LYS A 303 6.69 10.17 -9.19
N LYS A 304 6.85 9.15 -10.03
CA LYS A 304 6.36 9.15 -11.43
C LYS A 304 4.84 9.36 -11.47
N PHE A 305 4.09 8.65 -10.63
CA PHE A 305 2.64 8.78 -10.58
C PHE A 305 2.21 10.20 -10.18
N ASP A 306 2.80 10.74 -9.10
CA ASP A 306 2.42 12.05 -8.56
C ASP A 306 2.79 13.21 -9.48
N GLU A 307 3.97 13.16 -10.08
CA GLU A 307 4.48 14.25 -10.92
C GLU A 307 3.91 14.20 -12.34
N GLU A 308 3.71 13.00 -12.90
CA GLU A 308 3.47 12.84 -14.34
C GLU A 308 2.07 12.31 -14.71
N ILE A 309 1.40 11.58 -13.81
CA ILE A 309 0.11 10.94 -14.11
C ILE A 309 -1.04 11.67 -13.44
N ALA A 310 -0.91 11.94 -12.15
CA ALA A 310 -1.96 12.62 -11.39
C ALA A 310 -2.15 14.07 -11.80
N THR A 311 -1.17 14.70 -12.44
CA THR A 311 -1.26 16.09 -12.91
C THR A 311 -2.06 16.23 -14.22
N LEU A 312 -2.40 15.13 -14.89
CA LEU A 312 -3.09 15.12 -16.17
C LEU A 312 -4.55 15.60 -16.03
N SER A 313 -4.96 16.46 -16.96
CA SER A 313 -6.19 17.26 -16.87
C SER A 313 -7.25 16.92 -17.92
N ASN A 314 -6.97 16.06 -18.88
CA ASN A 314 -7.90 15.62 -19.91
C ASN A 314 -7.53 14.23 -20.47
N VAL A 315 -8.43 13.67 -21.28
CA VAL A 315 -8.28 12.32 -21.85
C VAL A 315 -7.15 12.26 -22.87
N GLU A 316 -6.91 13.33 -23.63
CA GLU A 316 -5.87 13.37 -24.67
C GLU A 316 -4.48 13.24 -24.04
N ALA A 317 -4.18 14.06 -23.02
CA ALA A 317 -2.93 14.01 -22.29
C ALA A 317 -2.76 12.68 -21.55
N PHE A 318 -3.86 12.11 -21.04
CA PHE A 318 -3.84 10.78 -20.44
C PHE A 318 -3.51 9.68 -21.44
N SER A 319 -4.15 9.69 -22.61
CA SER A 319 -3.89 8.72 -23.66
C SER A 319 -2.48 8.82 -24.21
N GLU A 320 -1.98 10.03 -24.46
CA GLU A 320 -0.60 10.24 -24.90
C GLU A 320 0.39 9.73 -23.84
N LYS A 321 0.19 10.09 -22.56
CA LYS A 321 1.12 9.73 -21.50
C LYS A 321 1.17 8.23 -21.20
N MET A 322 0.03 7.55 -21.32
CA MET A 322 -0.10 6.13 -21.03
C MET A 322 0.09 5.22 -22.24
N ASP A 323 0.40 5.80 -23.41
CA ASP A 323 0.53 5.10 -24.70
C ASP A 323 -0.75 4.30 -25.04
N LEU A 324 -1.87 5.02 -25.05
CA LEU A 324 -3.20 4.46 -25.34
C LEU A 324 -3.74 4.98 -26.68
N PRO A 325 -4.43 4.13 -27.47
CA PRO A 325 -5.07 4.55 -28.71
C PRO A 325 -6.23 5.51 -28.43
N LEU A 326 -6.00 6.81 -28.65
CA LEU A 326 -6.97 7.88 -28.35
C LEU A 326 -8.31 7.66 -29.07
N ASP A 327 -8.29 7.12 -30.29
CA ASP A 327 -9.46 6.79 -31.09
C ASP A 327 -10.37 5.73 -30.44
N GLN A 328 -9.81 4.86 -29.59
CA GLN A 328 -10.58 3.84 -28.87
C GLN A 328 -11.05 4.32 -27.48
N ILE A 329 -10.33 5.28 -26.89
CA ILE A 329 -10.59 5.77 -25.52
C ILE A 329 -11.49 7.00 -25.52
N SER A 330 -11.20 8.00 -26.35
CA SER A 330 -11.92 9.27 -26.42
C SER A 330 -13.44 9.11 -26.60
N PRO A 331 -13.97 8.17 -27.41
CA PRO A 331 -15.42 7.98 -27.57
C PRO A 331 -16.18 7.55 -26.30
N LEU A 332 -15.47 7.04 -25.28
CA LEU A 332 -16.07 6.67 -23.98
C LEU A 332 -16.25 7.89 -23.07
N PHE A 333 -15.59 8.99 -23.40
CA PHE A 333 -15.83 10.29 -22.81
C PHE A 333 -16.90 10.98 -23.63
N GLY A 334 -17.78 11.74 -22.98
CA GLY A 334 -18.77 12.53 -23.69
C GLY A 334 -18.02 13.39 -24.68
N GLY A 335 -18.34 13.25 -25.98
CA GLY A 335 -17.80 14.12 -27.01
C GLY A 335 -17.93 15.54 -26.50
N SER A 336 -16.85 16.32 -26.60
CA SER A 336 -16.87 17.75 -26.33
C SER A 336 -18.15 18.30 -26.91
N GLY A 337 -19.17 18.46 -26.06
CA GLY A 337 -20.44 18.99 -26.45
C GLY A 337 -20.10 20.32 -27.04
N ASP A 338 -20.54 20.52 -28.28
CA ASP A 338 -20.46 21.78 -28.99
C ASP A 338 -20.55 22.91 -27.97
N ALA A 339 -19.42 23.61 -27.78
CA ALA A 339 -19.46 24.97 -27.29
C ALA A 339 -20.02 25.79 -28.45
N ASP A 340 -21.29 25.57 -28.75
CA ASP A 340 -22.08 26.35 -29.68
C ASP A 340 -22.71 27.51 -28.89
N VAL A 341 -22.50 28.71 -29.44
CA VAL A 341 -23.25 29.97 -29.21
C VAL A 341 -22.80 30.86 -28.05
#